data_AF-A0A9E2CJI8-F1
#
_entry.id   AF-A0A9E2CJI8-F1
#
_cell.length_a   1.000
_cell.length_b   1.000
_cell.length_c   1.000
_cell.angle_alpha   90.00
_cell.angle_beta   90.00
_cell.angle_gamma   90.00
#
_symmetry.space_group_name_H-M   'P 1'
#
loop_
_entity.id
_entity.type
_entity.pdbx_description
1 polymer ?
#
loop_
_entity_poly.entity_id
_entity_poly.type
_entity_poly.pdbx_seq_one_letter_code
_entity_poly.pdbx_strand_id
1 'polypeptide(L)'
;MAICLVLVPGSIGATLIYAWRLHSAGYRERVAEQISRELGMVVAIDRIQPLSLDRRAFENVRVYLEEGGRQVFACREAVWRTTTRWGNEAYALDLTDGWLLVGSGNWTGDEYRRMLSGGLAHDFRSLGLAEVRLKQIDLRFAHPSVEFRAGGTTGIVFFDEAGRGEASLNCFRLNDTDVTQPINIAARFTPGERLTFQEVRLAIPSIEIAALEVDGLVGQPVSCGTFEGTLTLTETPDGHRVDVNGALLGAELHEFTSQLPGGPFHGTVNIELDEAIVVGRELYSLELHGQMSDLLVKEIAPRLAGPHDDSGMSLQINQLRWIDHQLIYLSAQASCDEVSLDVLTSRWGKGMITGTASVNVRSVLIVDDRLRSADVEVVVVPPAKGPGWIDRELIARVAQLWLGIDPTAALPERIEYTRLGMRFMLDDGELRVLGTHGPDRRTILTIKAFGRSWPIVRQPERTFAVPDLLAALRDTAAEVEPEQVISWWQWLQTRDDSPEGVEEITPADEGDALLSFPSP
;
A
#
# COMPACT_ATOMS: atom_id res chain seq x y z
N MET A 1 45.78 -43.23 -52.48
CA MET A 1 45.13 -44.16 -51.54
C MET A 1 45.72 -44.10 -50.12
N ALA A 2 47.06 -44.06 -49.95
CA ALA A 2 47.70 -43.98 -48.62
C ALA A 2 47.43 -42.67 -47.82
N ILE A 3 47.24 -41.53 -48.48
CA ILE A 3 46.96 -40.23 -47.82
C ILE A 3 45.55 -40.21 -47.19
N CYS A 4 44.55 -40.83 -47.82
CA CYS A 4 43.21 -40.97 -47.25
C CYS A 4 43.19 -41.91 -46.02
N LEU A 5 44.12 -42.86 -45.94
CA LEU A 5 44.21 -43.83 -44.84
C LEU A 5 44.88 -43.25 -43.58
N VAL A 6 45.53 -42.08 -43.68
CA VAL A 6 46.09 -41.33 -42.53
C VAL A 6 45.17 -40.18 -42.12
N LEU A 7 44.48 -39.54 -43.08
CA LEU A 7 43.54 -38.45 -42.81
C LEU A 7 42.28 -38.89 -42.07
N VAL A 8 41.76 -40.09 -42.33
CA VAL A 8 40.52 -40.58 -41.69
C VAL A 8 40.74 -41.02 -40.23
N PRO A 9 41.79 -41.79 -39.88
CA PRO A 9 42.11 -42.05 -38.48
C PRO A 9 42.60 -40.80 -37.74
N GLY A 10 43.26 -39.87 -38.44
CA GLY A 10 43.68 -38.59 -37.88
C GLY A 10 42.51 -37.67 -37.55
N SER A 11 41.47 -37.62 -38.39
CA SER A 11 40.26 -36.85 -38.10
C SER A 11 39.41 -37.50 -37.01
N ILE A 12 39.22 -38.82 -37.06
CA ILE A 12 38.50 -39.56 -36.00
C ILE A 12 39.26 -39.48 -34.67
N GLY A 13 40.58 -39.62 -34.69
CA GLY A 13 41.45 -39.48 -33.52
C GLY A 13 41.45 -38.05 -32.96
N ALA A 14 41.50 -37.02 -33.81
CA ALA A 14 41.38 -35.63 -33.39
C ALA A 14 39.99 -35.33 -32.81
N THR A 15 38.92 -35.87 -33.40
CA THR A 15 37.56 -35.73 -32.87
C THR A 15 37.38 -36.50 -31.55
N LEU A 16 37.98 -37.69 -31.40
CA LEU A 16 37.96 -38.46 -30.16
C LEU A 16 38.82 -37.81 -29.06
N ILE A 17 39.99 -37.25 -29.39
CA ILE A 17 40.84 -36.50 -28.46
C ILE A 17 40.15 -35.19 -28.07
N TYR A 18 39.49 -34.52 -29.00
CA TYR A 18 38.69 -33.32 -28.74
C TYR A 18 37.50 -33.65 -27.83
N ALA A 19 36.75 -34.71 -28.15
CA ALA A 19 35.64 -35.20 -27.33
C ALA A 19 36.12 -35.65 -25.94
N TRP A 20 37.25 -36.36 -25.84
CA TRP A 20 37.82 -36.81 -24.58
C TRP A 20 38.34 -35.64 -23.73
N ARG A 21 38.99 -34.65 -24.36
CA ARG A 21 39.42 -33.41 -23.70
C ARG A 21 38.24 -32.61 -23.17
N LEU A 22 37.14 -32.54 -23.91
CA LEU A 22 35.90 -31.87 -23.47
C LEU A 22 35.24 -32.59 -22.27
N HIS A 23 35.42 -33.91 -22.15
CA HIS A 23 34.95 -34.70 -21.00
C HIS A 23 35.96 -34.75 -19.83
N SER A 24 37.14 -34.14 -19.97
CA SER A 24 38.18 -34.20 -18.94
C SER A 24 37.92 -33.22 -17.79
N ALA A 25 38.13 -33.67 -16.55
CA ALA A 25 38.00 -32.85 -15.34
C ALA A 25 38.84 -31.56 -15.43
N GLY A 26 40.06 -31.63 -16.00
CA GLY A 26 40.94 -30.47 -16.15
C GLY A 26 40.53 -29.49 -17.26
N TYR A 27 39.67 -29.85 -18.21
CA TYR A 27 39.04 -28.85 -19.09
C TYR A 27 37.93 -28.12 -18.36
N ARG A 28 37.07 -28.87 -17.66
CA ARG A 28 35.99 -28.33 -16.85
C ARG A 28 36.49 -27.38 -15.77
N GLU A 29 37.53 -27.74 -15.02
CA GLU A 29 38.15 -26.88 -14.00
C GLU A 29 38.71 -25.60 -14.61
N ARG A 30 39.42 -25.67 -15.74
CA ARG A 30 39.92 -24.46 -16.43
C ARG A 30 38.81 -23.54 -16.92
N VAL A 31 37.73 -24.11 -17.45
CA VAL A 31 36.58 -23.33 -17.89
C VAL A 31 35.88 -22.70 -16.70
N ALA A 32 35.69 -23.45 -15.61
CA ALA A 32 35.13 -22.95 -14.37
C ALA A 32 36.01 -21.84 -13.77
N GLU A 33 37.33 -21.99 -13.72
CA GLU A 33 38.27 -20.96 -13.28
C GLU A 33 38.24 -19.71 -14.17
N GLN A 34 38.14 -19.89 -15.49
CA GLN A 34 38.03 -18.76 -16.42
C GLN A 34 36.74 -18.00 -16.18
N ILE A 35 35.59 -18.68 -16.15
CA ILE A 35 34.29 -18.04 -15.88
C ILE A 35 34.32 -17.42 -14.48
N SER A 36 34.93 -18.07 -13.49
CA SER A 36 35.05 -17.53 -12.14
C SER A 36 35.81 -16.20 -12.11
N ARG A 37 36.91 -16.12 -12.87
CA ARG A 37 37.70 -14.89 -13.01
C ARG A 37 36.92 -13.79 -13.74
N GLU A 38 36.20 -14.16 -14.79
CA GLU A 38 35.37 -13.24 -15.59
C GLU A 38 34.09 -12.81 -14.88
N LEU A 39 33.65 -13.52 -13.84
CA LEU A 39 32.49 -13.14 -13.01
C LEU A 39 32.90 -12.65 -11.62
N GLY A 40 34.19 -12.60 -11.27
CA GLY A 40 34.64 -12.31 -9.90
C GLY A 40 33.95 -13.15 -8.80
N MET A 41 33.53 -14.38 -9.14
CA MET A 41 32.73 -15.27 -8.29
C MET A 41 33.19 -16.72 -8.47
N VAL A 42 33.02 -17.57 -7.47
CA VAL A 42 33.39 -18.98 -7.61
C VAL A 42 32.32 -19.73 -8.39
N VAL A 43 32.68 -20.28 -9.54
CA VAL A 43 31.80 -21.07 -10.40
C VAL A 43 32.17 -22.54 -10.31
N ALA A 44 31.18 -23.38 -10.07
CA ALA A 44 31.27 -24.82 -10.17
C ALA A 44 30.40 -25.32 -11.32
N ILE A 45 30.96 -26.19 -12.14
CA ILE A 45 30.28 -26.84 -13.27
C ILE A 45 30.55 -28.32 -13.12
N ASP A 46 29.51 -29.16 -13.18
CA ASP A 46 29.69 -30.61 -13.02
C ASP A 46 30.11 -31.25 -14.35
N ARG A 47 29.48 -30.82 -15.45
CA ARG A 47 29.70 -31.36 -16.79
C ARG A 47 29.61 -30.29 -17.88
N ILE A 48 30.41 -30.45 -18.92
CA ILE A 48 30.34 -29.63 -20.14
C ILE A 48 30.05 -30.57 -21.32
N GLN A 49 28.96 -30.31 -22.04
CA GLN A 49 28.59 -31.07 -23.23
C GLN A 49 28.69 -30.17 -24.48
N PRO A 50 29.55 -30.50 -25.46
CA PRO A 50 29.51 -29.83 -26.76
C PRO A 50 28.25 -30.25 -27.50
N LEU A 51 27.42 -29.28 -27.91
CA LEU A 51 26.24 -29.56 -28.75
C LEU A 51 26.57 -29.33 -30.23
N SER A 52 27.28 -28.24 -30.55
CA SER A 52 27.79 -27.91 -31.88
C SER A 52 29.05 -27.03 -31.77
N LEU A 53 29.61 -26.57 -32.89
CA LEU A 53 30.79 -25.68 -32.90
C LEU A 53 30.50 -24.34 -32.21
N ASP A 54 29.27 -23.86 -32.33
CA ASP A 54 28.73 -22.60 -31.84
C ASP A 54 27.83 -22.77 -30.60
N ARG A 55 27.67 -24.00 -30.08
CA ARG A 55 26.82 -24.28 -28.91
C ARG A 55 27.45 -25.22 -27.90
N ARG A 56 27.37 -24.83 -26.62
CA ARG A 56 27.87 -25.61 -25.49
C ARG A 56 26.83 -25.63 -24.38
N ALA A 57 26.59 -26.79 -23.80
CA ALA A 57 25.78 -26.95 -22.60
C ALA A 57 26.66 -27.17 -21.38
N PHE A 58 26.32 -26.51 -20.29
CA PHE A 58 26.91 -26.66 -18.97
C PHE A 58 25.85 -27.24 -18.04
N GLU A 59 26.13 -28.38 -17.41
CA GLU A 59 25.19 -29.03 -16.49
C GLU A 59 25.54 -28.72 -15.03
N ASN A 60 24.50 -28.54 -14.21
CA ASN A 60 24.56 -28.26 -12.78
C ASN A 60 25.50 -27.09 -12.44
N VAL A 61 25.31 -25.97 -13.13
CA VAL A 61 26.08 -24.76 -12.89
C VAL A 61 25.68 -24.19 -11.54
N ARG A 62 26.66 -23.89 -10.70
CA ARG A 62 26.49 -23.28 -9.38
C ARG A 62 27.46 -22.12 -9.24
N VAL A 63 26.97 -20.99 -8.74
CA VAL A 63 27.78 -19.79 -8.55
C VAL A 63 27.69 -19.37 -7.09
N TYR A 64 28.85 -19.11 -6.51
CA TYR A 64 29.04 -18.77 -5.10
C TYR A 64 29.78 -17.44 -4.98
N LEU A 65 29.45 -16.71 -3.91
CA LEU A 65 30.27 -15.58 -3.48
C LEU A 65 31.60 -16.09 -2.90
N GLU A 66 32.70 -15.39 -3.21
CA GLU A 66 34.04 -15.74 -2.70
C GLU A 66 34.10 -15.65 -1.17
N GLU A 67 33.52 -14.59 -0.59
CA GLU A 67 33.40 -14.40 0.85
C GLU A 67 32.11 -15.07 1.37
N GLY A 68 32.26 -15.97 2.35
CA GLY A 68 31.14 -16.68 2.98
C GLY A 68 30.63 -17.92 2.24
N GLY A 69 31.08 -18.19 1.01
CA GLY A 69 30.74 -19.41 0.27
C GLY A 69 29.25 -19.58 -0.01
N ARG A 70 28.48 -18.48 0.05
CA ARG A 70 27.03 -18.50 -0.15
C ARG A 70 26.72 -18.66 -1.63
N GLN A 71 25.88 -19.64 -1.95
CA GLN A 71 25.38 -19.82 -3.31
C GLN A 71 24.43 -18.67 -3.66
N VAL A 72 24.53 -18.12 -4.87
CA VAL A 72 23.66 -17.03 -5.37
C VAL A 72 22.91 -17.39 -6.64
N PHE A 73 23.38 -18.41 -7.34
CA PHE A 73 22.74 -18.94 -8.53
C PHE A 73 23.00 -20.43 -8.65
N ALA A 74 22.00 -21.15 -9.13
CA ALA A 74 22.22 -22.47 -9.69
C ALA A 74 21.22 -22.78 -10.79
N CYS A 75 21.64 -23.55 -11.79
CA CYS A 75 20.74 -24.14 -12.76
C CYS A 75 21.17 -25.55 -13.15
N ARG A 76 20.22 -26.37 -13.57
CA ARG A 76 20.44 -27.71 -14.09
C ARG A 76 21.17 -27.66 -15.42
N GLU A 77 20.81 -26.71 -16.27
CA GLU A 77 21.38 -26.57 -17.61
C GLU A 77 21.54 -25.09 -17.99
N ALA A 78 22.73 -24.75 -18.50
CA ALA A 78 23.01 -23.47 -19.15
C ALA A 78 23.57 -23.72 -20.55
N VAL A 79 22.89 -23.23 -21.59
CA VAL A 79 23.31 -23.41 -22.98
C VAL A 79 23.83 -22.09 -23.53
N TRP A 80 25.12 -22.04 -23.82
CA TRP A 80 25.75 -20.94 -24.54
C TRP A 80 25.63 -21.16 -26.04
N ARG A 81 25.16 -20.15 -26.77
CA ARG A 81 25.07 -20.19 -28.23
C ARG A 81 25.50 -18.89 -28.89
N THR A 82 26.13 -18.99 -30.05
CA THR A 82 26.33 -17.83 -30.93
C THR A 82 25.00 -17.44 -31.60
N THR A 83 24.74 -16.15 -31.71
CA THR A 83 23.62 -15.54 -32.41
C THR A 83 24.12 -14.37 -33.27
N THR A 84 23.25 -13.81 -34.10
CA THR A 84 23.57 -12.59 -34.86
C THR A 84 22.61 -11.49 -34.45
N ARG A 85 23.14 -10.37 -33.96
CA ARG A 85 22.35 -9.19 -33.57
C ARG A 85 22.95 -7.96 -34.23
N TRP A 86 22.10 -7.17 -34.89
CA TRP A 86 22.51 -6.00 -35.68
C TRP A 86 23.63 -6.27 -36.70
N GLY A 87 23.67 -7.48 -37.27
CA GLY A 87 24.67 -7.89 -38.25
C GLY A 87 26.03 -8.28 -37.66
N ASN A 88 26.20 -8.22 -36.34
CA ASN A 88 27.42 -8.65 -35.65
C ASN A 88 27.20 -10.00 -34.95
N GLU A 89 28.28 -10.77 -34.80
CA GLU A 89 28.30 -11.97 -33.98
C GLU A 89 28.07 -11.56 -32.51
N ALA A 90 27.09 -12.19 -31.87
CA ALA A 90 26.74 -11.97 -30.49
C ALA A 90 26.50 -13.32 -29.82
N TYR A 91 26.34 -13.33 -28.51
CA TYR A 91 26.10 -14.54 -27.75
C TYR A 91 24.75 -14.48 -27.06
N ALA A 92 24.13 -15.65 -26.92
CA ALA A 92 22.93 -15.85 -26.14
C ALA A 92 23.12 -17.01 -25.17
N LEU A 93 22.48 -16.89 -24.00
CA LEU A 93 22.54 -17.87 -22.94
C LEU A 93 21.13 -18.36 -22.60
N ASP A 94 20.88 -19.66 -22.69
CA ASP A 94 19.59 -20.24 -22.28
C ASP A 94 19.78 -20.97 -20.94
N LEU A 95 19.10 -20.51 -19.89
CA LEU A 95 19.15 -21.05 -18.53
C LEU A 95 17.89 -21.84 -18.22
N THR A 96 18.04 -23.08 -17.76
CA THR A 96 16.91 -24.00 -17.51
C THR A 96 16.98 -24.65 -16.14
N ASP A 97 15.83 -24.68 -15.46
CA ASP A 97 15.57 -25.32 -14.15
C ASP A 97 16.58 -24.93 -13.07
N GLY A 98 16.28 -23.89 -12.30
CA GLY A 98 17.25 -23.33 -11.37
C GLY A 98 16.68 -22.27 -10.48
N TRP A 99 17.55 -21.52 -9.81
CA TRP A 99 17.18 -20.35 -9.04
C TRP A 99 18.27 -19.28 -9.12
N LEU A 100 17.85 -18.03 -8.99
CA LEU A 100 18.68 -16.84 -9.01
C LEU A 100 18.25 -15.92 -7.86
N LEU A 101 19.21 -15.55 -7.01
CA LEU A 101 19.02 -14.48 -6.03
C LEU A 101 19.35 -13.14 -6.70
N VAL A 102 18.49 -12.14 -6.54
CA VAL A 102 18.62 -10.78 -7.06
C VAL A 102 18.51 -9.84 -5.86
N GLY A 103 19.66 -9.41 -5.34
CA GLY A 103 19.75 -8.62 -4.10
C GLY A 103 19.58 -9.45 -2.83
N SER A 104 20.02 -8.90 -1.68
CA SER A 104 19.64 -9.41 -0.36
C SER A 104 19.76 -8.32 0.70
N GLY A 105 18.81 -8.26 1.63
CA GLY A 105 18.80 -7.31 2.77
C GLY A 105 19.90 -7.54 3.81
N ASN A 106 20.61 -8.67 3.75
CA ASN A 106 21.69 -9.02 4.69
C ASN A 106 23.09 -8.92 4.08
N TRP A 107 23.22 -8.38 2.87
CA TRP A 107 24.52 -8.15 2.27
C TRP A 107 25.11 -6.86 2.79
N THR A 108 26.38 -6.92 3.17
CA THR A 108 27.17 -5.71 3.27
C THR A 108 27.17 -5.02 1.89
N GLY A 109 27.23 -3.69 1.85
CA GLY A 109 27.26 -2.96 0.58
C GLY A 109 28.41 -3.39 -0.34
N ASP A 110 29.47 -4.01 0.20
CA ASP A 110 30.58 -4.63 -0.54
C ASP A 110 30.23 -5.98 -1.17
N GLU A 111 29.47 -6.86 -0.49
CA GLU A 111 29.00 -8.14 -1.03
C GLU A 111 27.94 -7.93 -2.11
N TYR A 112 27.06 -6.95 -1.91
CA TYR A 112 26.08 -6.50 -2.92
C TYR A 112 26.78 -5.95 -4.14
N ARG A 113 27.81 -5.11 -3.95
CA ARG A 113 28.67 -4.65 -5.04
C ARG A 113 29.30 -5.82 -5.80
N ARG A 114 29.87 -6.81 -5.12
CA ARG A 114 30.55 -7.95 -5.77
C ARG A 114 29.62 -8.92 -6.49
N MET A 115 28.46 -9.25 -5.93
CA MET A 115 27.49 -10.13 -6.60
C MET A 115 26.94 -9.50 -7.88
N LEU A 116 26.62 -8.21 -7.80
CA LEU A 116 26.14 -7.46 -8.95
C LEU A 116 27.25 -7.25 -9.97
N SER A 117 28.40 -6.71 -9.57
CA SER A 117 29.57 -6.53 -10.45
C SER A 117 30.02 -7.82 -11.11
N GLY A 118 29.97 -8.92 -10.38
CA GLY A 118 30.33 -10.23 -10.89
C GLY A 118 29.30 -10.88 -11.81
N GLY A 119 28.00 -10.77 -11.49
CA GLY A 119 26.95 -11.51 -12.19
C GLY A 119 26.18 -10.73 -13.25
N LEU A 120 26.05 -9.40 -13.07
CA LEU A 120 25.19 -8.52 -13.89
C LEU A 120 25.85 -7.20 -14.29
N ALA A 121 27.05 -6.92 -13.81
CA ALA A 121 27.69 -5.62 -13.99
C ALA A 121 29.10 -5.70 -14.57
N HIS A 122 29.50 -6.89 -15.00
CA HIS A 122 30.52 -7.04 -16.01
C HIS A 122 30.08 -6.34 -17.29
N ASP A 123 31.05 -5.81 -18.02
CA ASP A 123 30.83 -5.28 -19.35
C ASP A 123 30.41 -6.43 -20.28
N PHE A 124 29.13 -6.77 -20.31
CA PHE A 124 28.58 -7.81 -21.19
C PHE A 124 28.82 -7.51 -22.66
N ARG A 125 29.16 -6.24 -22.99
CA ARG A 125 29.67 -5.85 -24.29
C ARG A 125 31.00 -6.54 -24.61
N SER A 126 31.91 -6.66 -23.64
CA SER A 126 33.18 -7.37 -23.80
C SER A 126 32.98 -8.86 -24.04
N LEU A 127 31.92 -9.45 -23.46
CA LEU A 127 31.49 -10.83 -23.70
C LEU A 127 30.61 -10.98 -24.95
N GLY A 128 30.16 -9.89 -25.56
CA GLY A 128 29.22 -9.89 -26.68
C GLY A 128 27.84 -10.49 -26.35
N LEU A 129 27.44 -10.54 -25.08
CA LEU A 129 26.19 -11.15 -24.65
C LEU A 129 25.01 -10.25 -25.00
N ALA A 130 24.12 -10.74 -25.85
CA ALA A 130 22.95 -10.01 -26.32
C ALA A 130 21.66 -10.41 -25.61
N GLU A 131 21.53 -11.67 -25.21
CA GLU A 131 20.25 -12.25 -24.76
C GLU A 131 20.49 -13.33 -23.72
N VAL A 132 19.69 -13.32 -22.64
CA VAL A 132 19.60 -14.43 -21.68
C VAL A 132 18.16 -14.90 -21.63
N ARG A 133 17.89 -16.16 -21.95
CA ARG A 133 16.58 -16.77 -21.81
C ARG A 133 16.50 -17.54 -20.50
N LEU A 134 15.45 -17.29 -19.74
CA LEU A 134 15.13 -18.02 -18.52
C LEU A 134 14.00 -19.00 -18.82
N LYS A 135 14.15 -20.23 -18.33
CA LYS A 135 13.10 -21.26 -18.38
C LYS A 135 13.04 -21.97 -17.03
N GLN A 136 11.92 -21.81 -16.33
CA GLN A 136 11.71 -22.43 -15.02
C GLN A 136 12.80 -22.06 -14.00
N ILE A 137 13.13 -20.77 -13.92
CA ILE A 137 14.11 -20.26 -12.95
C ILE A 137 13.34 -19.60 -11.79
N ASP A 138 13.60 -20.02 -10.57
CA ASP A 138 13.06 -19.37 -9.37
C ASP A 138 13.85 -18.10 -9.09
N LEU A 139 13.21 -16.93 -9.17
CA LEU A 139 13.83 -15.66 -8.84
C LEU A 139 13.51 -15.32 -7.40
N ARG A 140 14.53 -14.89 -6.66
CA ARG A 140 14.37 -14.32 -5.31
C ARG A 140 14.86 -12.90 -5.38
N PHE A 141 13.94 -11.95 -5.37
CA PHE A 141 14.29 -10.54 -5.30
C PHE A 141 14.26 -10.12 -3.83
N ALA A 142 15.40 -9.72 -3.28
CA ALA A 142 15.48 -9.29 -1.90
C ALA A 142 16.08 -7.89 -1.83
N HIS A 143 15.21 -6.91 -1.66
CA HIS A 143 15.52 -5.49 -1.53
C HIS A 143 15.10 -5.00 -0.13
N PRO A 144 15.79 -4.03 0.49
CA PRO A 144 15.47 -3.58 1.85
C PRO A 144 14.00 -3.18 2.07
N SER A 145 13.34 -2.66 1.02
CA SER A 145 11.94 -2.24 1.06
C SER A 145 10.95 -3.34 0.63
N VAL A 146 11.37 -4.32 -0.17
CA VAL A 146 10.48 -5.33 -0.77
C VAL A 146 11.24 -6.63 -0.99
N GLU A 147 10.70 -7.76 -0.52
CA GLU A 147 11.17 -9.09 -0.88
C GLU A 147 10.05 -9.83 -1.64
N PHE A 148 10.40 -10.50 -2.73
CA PHE A 148 9.47 -11.42 -3.39
C PHE A 148 10.19 -12.61 -4.03
N ARG A 149 9.48 -13.74 -4.12
CA ARG A 149 9.95 -14.99 -4.74
C ARG A 149 9.06 -15.35 -5.91
N ALA A 150 9.58 -15.24 -7.13
CA ALA A 150 8.87 -15.62 -8.34
C ALA A 150 9.31 -17.02 -8.80
N GLY A 151 8.44 -18.02 -8.58
CA GLY A 151 8.71 -19.41 -8.89
C GLY A 151 8.46 -19.78 -10.35
N GLY A 152 9.34 -20.61 -10.92
CA GLY A 152 9.19 -21.12 -12.29
C GLY A 152 9.26 -20.03 -13.36
N THR A 153 9.98 -18.94 -13.10
CA THR A 153 10.03 -17.78 -13.99
C THR A 153 10.61 -18.16 -15.35
N THR A 154 9.94 -17.69 -16.39
CA THR A 154 10.33 -17.87 -17.79
C THR A 154 10.37 -16.50 -18.46
N GLY A 155 11.21 -16.31 -19.49
CA GLY A 155 11.25 -15.05 -20.22
C GLY A 155 12.64 -14.73 -20.75
N ILE A 156 12.87 -13.47 -21.05
CA ILE A 156 14.09 -13.03 -21.73
C ILE A 156 14.62 -11.76 -21.09
N VAL A 157 15.95 -11.67 -20.98
CA VAL A 157 16.71 -10.47 -20.65
C VAL A 157 17.51 -10.07 -21.88
N PHE A 158 17.28 -8.86 -22.38
CA PHE A 158 17.99 -8.29 -23.52
C PHE A 158 18.98 -7.23 -23.07
N PHE A 159 20.14 -7.17 -23.71
CA PHE A 159 21.11 -6.09 -23.52
C PHE A 159 21.15 -5.19 -24.76
N ASP A 160 21.13 -3.87 -24.58
CA ASP A 160 21.27 -2.91 -25.69
C ASP A 160 22.74 -2.66 -26.07
N GLU A 161 23.01 -1.85 -27.09
CA GLU A 161 24.39 -1.51 -27.50
C GLU A 161 25.18 -0.74 -26.43
N ALA A 162 24.47 -0.05 -25.53
CA ALA A 162 25.05 0.64 -24.39
C ALA A 162 25.23 -0.28 -23.16
N GLY A 163 24.90 -1.57 -23.30
CA GLY A 163 24.95 -2.56 -22.23
C GLY A 163 23.78 -2.52 -21.27
N ARG A 164 22.77 -1.68 -21.47
CA ARG A 164 21.59 -1.60 -20.59
C ARG A 164 20.73 -2.84 -20.76
N GLY A 165 20.29 -3.40 -19.63
CA GLY A 165 19.47 -4.58 -19.55
C GLY A 165 17.98 -4.26 -19.49
N GLU A 166 17.19 -5.01 -20.24
CA GLU A 166 15.73 -5.02 -20.18
C GLU A 166 15.26 -6.46 -20.00
N ALA A 167 14.57 -6.74 -18.90
CA ALA A 167 13.98 -8.04 -18.61
C ALA A 167 12.47 -8.01 -18.87
N SER A 168 11.95 -9.05 -19.51
CA SER A 168 10.52 -9.32 -19.66
C SER A 168 10.29 -10.79 -19.33
N LEU A 169 9.73 -11.01 -18.15
CA LEU A 169 9.61 -12.30 -17.51
C LEU A 169 8.17 -12.55 -17.06
N ASN A 170 7.81 -13.82 -16.95
CA ASN A 170 6.53 -14.24 -16.43
C ASN A 170 6.67 -15.43 -15.49
N CYS A 171 5.85 -15.45 -14.43
CA CYS A 171 5.77 -16.56 -13.49
C CYS A 171 4.32 -16.90 -13.14
N PHE A 172 4.10 -18.09 -12.59
CA PHE A 172 2.80 -18.57 -12.10
C PHE A 172 2.84 -18.89 -10.60
N ARG A 173 3.88 -18.43 -9.90
CA ARG A 173 4.03 -18.58 -8.45
C ARG A 173 4.71 -17.34 -7.88
N LEU A 174 4.13 -16.77 -6.84
CA LEU A 174 4.66 -15.63 -6.09
C LEU A 174 4.63 -15.95 -4.60
N ASN A 175 5.75 -15.79 -3.90
CA ASN A 175 5.89 -16.05 -2.47
C ASN A 175 5.25 -17.39 -2.07
N ASP A 176 5.66 -18.44 -2.79
CA ASP A 176 5.19 -19.82 -2.58
C ASP A 176 3.68 -20.07 -2.85
N THR A 177 2.97 -19.07 -3.39
CA THR A 177 1.55 -19.16 -3.76
C THR A 177 1.38 -19.32 -5.27
N ASP A 178 0.68 -20.36 -5.71
CA ASP A 178 0.38 -20.61 -7.13
C ASP A 178 -0.76 -19.69 -7.62
N VAL A 179 -0.61 -19.14 -8.83
CA VAL A 179 -1.58 -18.22 -9.44
C VAL A 179 -2.08 -18.76 -10.78
N THR A 180 -3.35 -18.52 -11.09
CA THR A 180 -3.97 -19.04 -12.33
C THR A 180 -3.64 -18.20 -13.57
N GLN A 181 -3.28 -16.94 -13.37
CA GLN A 181 -2.90 -15.99 -14.42
C GLN A 181 -1.42 -15.61 -14.24
N PRO A 182 -0.69 -15.33 -15.33
CA PRO A 182 0.73 -15.01 -15.23
C PRO A 182 0.95 -13.66 -14.56
N ILE A 183 1.92 -13.61 -13.64
CA ILE A 183 2.49 -12.37 -13.15
C ILE A 183 3.57 -11.94 -14.13
N ASN A 184 3.51 -10.70 -14.61
CA ASN A 184 4.50 -10.17 -15.54
C ASN A 184 5.50 -9.32 -14.77
N ILE A 185 6.78 -9.65 -14.90
CA ILE A 185 7.89 -8.94 -14.27
C ILE A 185 8.68 -8.27 -15.40
N ALA A 186 8.71 -6.95 -15.39
CA ALA A 186 9.54 -6.16 -16.28
C ALA A 186 10.60 -5.44 -15.45
N ALA A 187 11.84 -5.39 -15.93
CA ALA A 187 12.88 -4.63 -15.25
C ALA A 187 13.79 -3.91 -16.25
N ARG A 188 14.19 -2.70 -15.91
CA ARG A 188 15.20 -1.92 -16.62
C ARG A 188 16.35 -1.65 -15.67
N PHE A 189 17.53 -2.03 -16.09
CA PHE A 189 18.72 -1.90 -15.27
C PHE A 189 19.95 -1.54 -16.10
N THR A 190 20.92 -0.88 -15.48
CA THR A 190 22.23 -0.62 -16.10
C THR A 190 23.30 -1.44 -15.38
N PRO A 191 23.90 -2.41 -16.07
CA PRO A 191 25.18 -3.03 -15.71
C PRO A 191 26.30 -1.97 -15.58
N GLY A 192 27.13 -2.07 -14.55
CA GLY A 192 28.32 -1.24 -14.29
C GLY A 192 28.84 -1.51 -12.88
N GLU A 193 29.89 -0.87 -12.35
CA GLU A 193 30.44 -1.20 -11.01
C GLU A 193 29.39 -1.39 -9.88
N ARG A 194 28.22 -0.74 -10.03
CA ARG A 194 26.98 -1.06 -9.31
C ARG A 194 25.88 -1.37 -10.33
N LEU A 195 25.13 -2.47 -10.14
CA LEU A 195 23.87 -2.65 -10.86
C LEU A 195 22.87 -1.64 -10.30
N THR A 196 22.32 -0.82 -11.19
CA THR A 196 21.29 0.17 -10.85
C THR A 196 20.00 -0.28 -11.51
N PHE A 197 18.99 -0.59 -10.71
CA PHE A 197 17.64 -0.82 -11.22
C PHE A 197 16.99 0.54 -11.42
N GLN A 198 16.78 0.94 -12.68
CA GLN A 198 15.99 2.15 -12.93
C GLN A 198 14.52 1.89 -12.60
N GLU A 199 14.03 0.70 -12.93
CA GLU A 199 12.62 0.36 -12.81
C GLU A 199 12.48 -1.16 -12.67
N VAL A 200 11.70 -1.61 -11.70
CA VAL A 200 11.23 -2.99 -11.58
C VAL A 200 9.71 -2.95 -11.43
N ARG A 201 9.00 -3.47 -12.42
CA ARG A 201 7.55 -3.45 -12.50
C ARG A 201 7.01 -4.87 -12.42
N LEU A 202 6.10 -5.10 -11.48
CA LEU A 202 5.33 -6.33 -11.35
C LEU A 202 3.87 -6.03 -11.68
N ALA A 203 3.33 -6.65 -12.73
CA ALA A 203 1.90 -6.66 -13.01
C ALA A 203 1.32 -7.97 -12.46
N ILE A 204 0.47 -7.82 -11.45
CA ILE A 204 -0.02 -8.89 -10.60
C ILE A 204 -1.51 -9.08 -10.89
N PRO A 205 -1.95 -10.30 -11.27
CA PRO A 205 -3.36 -10.59 -11.42
C PRO A 205 -4.05 -10.62 -10.05
N SER A 206 -5.36 -10.85 -10.01
CA SER A 206 -6.07 -11.05 -8.73
C SER A 206 -5.48 -12.22 -7.94
N ILE A 207 -4.87 -11.90 -6.79
CA ILE A 207 -4.28 -12.85 -5.84
C ILE A 207 -4.64 -12.45 -4.41
N GLU A 208 -4.53 -13.38 -3.46
CA GLU A 208 -4.67 -13.06 -2.03
C GLU A 208 -3.56 -12.08 -1.61
N ILE A 209 -3.93 -11.02 -0.88
CA ILE A 209 -2.95 -9.98 -0.48
C ILE A 209 -1.84 -10.53 0.42
N ALA A 210 -2.12 -11.58 1.19
CA ALA A 210 -1.14 -12.28 2.00
C ALA A 210 0.05 -12.81 1.17
N ALA A 211 -0.19 -13.18 -0.09
CA ALA A 211 0.87 -13.64 -1.00
C ALA A 211 1.80 -12.51 -1.45
N LEU A 212 1.47 -11.24 -1.22
CA LEU A 212 2.37 -10.13 -1.53
C LEU A 212 3.41 -9.86 -0.44
N GLU A 213 3.25 -10.43 0.77
CA GLU A 213 4.14 -10.18 1.92
C GLU A 213 4.39 -8.68 2.18
N VAL A 214 3.34 -7.84 2.02
CA VAL A 214 3.41 -6.36 2.17
C VAL A 214 3.54 -5.88 3.62
N ASP A 215 3.72 -6.81 4.56
CA ASP A 215 3.80 -6.55 5.99
C ASP A 215 4.86 -5.49 6.34
N GLY A 216 5.98 -5.48 5.61
CA GLY A 216 7.05 -4.49 5.79
C GLY A 216 6.65 -3.06 5.40
N LEU A 217 5.75 -2.92 4.42
CA LEU A 217 5.21 -1.64 3.93
C LEU A 217 4.08 -1.13 4.84
N VAL A 218 3.16 -2.02 5.25
CA VAL A 218 2.03 -1.68 6.11
C VAL A 218 2.44 -1.58 7.59
N GLY A 219 3.56 -2.22 7.96
CA GLY A 219 4.06 -2.30 9.33
C GLY A 219 3.47 -3.45 10.15
N GLN A 220 2.53 -4.22 9.59
CA GLN A 220 1.86 -5.34 10.26
C GLN A 220 1.41 -6.40 9.24
N PRO A 221 1.16 -7.65 9.70
CA PRO A 221 0.66 -8.72 8.84
C PRO A 221 -0.69 -8.39 8.22
N VAL A 222 -0.80 -8.60 6.90
CA VAL A 222 -2.08 -8.51 6.16
C VAL A 222 -2.45 -9.89 5.66
N SER A 223 -3.62 -10.39 6.06
CA SER A 223 -4.04 -11.76 5.78
C SER A 223 -5.33 -11.86 4.94
N CYS A 224 -6.15 -10.80 4.93
CA CYS A 224 -7.47 -10.83 4.32
C CYS A 224 -7.57 -9.93 3.08
N GLY A 225 -8.24 -10.45 2.05
CA GLY A 225 -8.56 -9.73 0.82
C GLY A 225 -7.73 -10.15 -0.39
N THR A 226 -8.07 -9.58 -1.54
CA THR A 226 -7.38 -9.83 -2.82
C THR A 226 -6.87 -8.54 -3.42
N PHE A 227 -5.69 -8.58 -4.00
CA PHE A 227 -5.09 -7.48 -4.75
C PHE A 227 -4.92 -7.85 -6.22
N GLU A 228 -5.20 -6.91 -7.12
CA GLU A 228 -4.91 -6.97 -8.55
C GLU A 228 -4.35 -5.62 -8.98
N GLY A 229 -3.20 -5.57 -9.64
CA GLY A 229 -2.60 -4.26 -9.93
C GLY A 229 -1.16 -4.30 -10.42
N THR A 230 -0.51 -3.13 -10.36
CA THR A 230 0.93 -3.01 -10.62
C THR A 230 1.67 -2.50 -9.39
N LEU A 231 2.83 -3.09 -9.12
CA LEU A 231 3.85 -2.55 -8.23
C LEU A 231 5.05 -2.11 -9.07
N THR A 232 5.49 -0.87 -8.92
CA THR A 232 6.67 -0.35 -9.61
C THR A 232 7.66 0.18 -8.60
N LEU A 233 8.87 -0.39 -8.58
CA LEU A 233 10.00 0.07 -7.79
C LEU A 233 10.93 0.88 -8.68
N THR A 234 11.22 2.12 -8.27
CA THR A 234 12.13 3.04 -8.94
C THR A 234 13.21 3.48 -7.95
N GLU A 235 14.49 3.40 -8.35
CA GLU A 235 15.58 4.00 -7.58
C GLU A 235 15.67 5.50 -7.87
N THR A 236 15.61 6.33 -6.82
CA THR A 236 15.75 7.79 -6.89
C THR A 236 16.95 8.27 -6.06
N PRO A 237 17.45 9.49 -6.26
CA PRO A 237 18.53 10.04 -5.43
C PRO A 237 18.16 10.10 -3.93
N ASP A 238 16.89 10.33 -3.62
CA ASP A 238 16.35 10.48 -2.25
C ASP A 238 15.97 9.14 -1.59
N GLY A 239 16.25 8.01 -2.26
CA GLY A 239 15.93 6.68 -1.80
C GLY A 239 15.10 5.87 -2.80
N HIS A 240 14.28 4.97 -2.30
CA HIS A 240 13.47 4.09 -3.14
C HIS A 240 12.05 4.60 -3.21
N ARG A 241 11.50 4.66 -4.42
CA ARG A 241 10.11 4.99 -4.68
C ARG A 241 9.36 3.73 -5.08
N VAL A 242 8.28 3.42 -4.39
CA VAL A 242 7.35 2.34 -4.70
C VAL A 242 6.03 2.96 -5.11
N ASP A 243 5.66 2.76 -6.37
CA ASP A 243 4.35 3.15 -6.91
C ASP A 243 3.44 1.92 -6.94
N VAL A 244 2.27 2.01 -6.32
CA VAL A 244 1.24 0.97 -6.26
C VAL A 244 0.00 1.50 -6.94
N ASN A 245 -0.58 0.72 -7.85
CA ASN A 245 -1.89 0.97 -8.44
C ASN A 245 -2.67 -0.33 -8.61
N GLY A 246 -3.99 -0.27 -8.65
CA GLY A 246 -4.86 -1.43 -8.81
C GLY A 246 -6.00 -1.49 -7.80
N ALA A 247 -6.61 -2.66 -7.64
CA ALA A 247 -7.76 -2.86 -6.78
C ALA A 247 -7.42 -3.73 -5.57
N LEU A 248 -7.91 -3.33 -4.41
CA LEU A 248 -7.93 -4.11 -3.18
C LEU A 248 -9.38 -4.44 -2.83
N LEU A 249 -9.73 -5.72 -2.82
CA LEU A 249 -11.09 -6.20 -2.62
C LEU A 249 -11.18 -7.09 -1.38
N GLY A 250 -12.22 -6.89 -0.58
CA GLY A 250 -12.53 -7.73 0.58
C GLY A 250 -11.49 -7.72 1.67
N ALA A 251 -10.67 -6.67 1.76
CA ALA A 251 -9.63 -6.60 2.79
C ALA A 251 -10.22 -6.12 4.12
N GLU A 252 -9.58 -6.49 5.23
CA GLU A 252 -10.06 -6.10 6.55
C GLU A 252 -9.40 -4.81 7.02
N LEU A 253 -10.21 -3.80 7.35
CA LEU A 253 -9.71 -2.46 7.67
C LEU A 253 -8.78 -2.46 8.89
N HIS A 254 -8.98 -3.39 9.82
CA HIS A 254 -8.19 -3.46 11.05
C HIS A 254 -6.72 -3.82 10.76
N GLU A 255 -6.46 -4.57 9.68
CA GLU A 255 -5.12 -4.95 9.19
C GLU A 255 -4.36 -3.78 8.54
N PHE A 256 -5.01 -2.64 8.29
CA PHE A 256 -4.35 -1.43 7.76
C PHE A 256 -4.34 -0.28 8.76
N THR A 257 -5.16 -0.35 9.81
CA THR A 257 -5.43 0.79 10.69
C THR A 257 -5.00 0.60 12.13
N SER A 258 -4.48 -0.57 12.52
CA SER A 258 -4.07 -0.84 13.91
C SER A 258 -2.99 0.10 14.44
N GLN A 259 -2.11 0.59 13.57
CA GLN A 259 -1.04 1.52 13.92
C GLN A 259 -1.46 2.98 13.79
N LEU A 260 -2.64 3.25 13.21
CA LEU A 260 -3.14 4.60 13.10
C LEU A 260 -3.62 5.10 14.47
N PRO A 261 -3.36 6.37 14.81
CA PRO A 261 -3.97 6.99 15.97
C PRO A 261 -5.51 6.92 15.89
N GLY A 262 -6.13 6.21 16.83
CA GLY A 262 -7.58 5.99 16.87
C GLY A 262 -8.05 4.64 16.30
N GLY A 263 -7.15 3.85 15.70
CA GLY A 263 -7.44 2.47 15.30
C GLY A 263 -7.22 1.46 16.45
N PRO A 264 -7.47 0.16 16.21
CA PRO A 264 -7.91 -0.43 14.94
C PRO A 264 -9.37 -0.11 14.60
N PHE A 265 -9.67 0.09 13.32
CA PHE A 265 -11.03 0.20 12.80
C PHE A 265 -11.45 -1.13 12.15
N HIS A 266 -12.59 -1.67 12.54
CA HIS A 266 -13.16 -2.87 11.95
C HIS A 266 -14.07 -2.52 10.77
N GLY A 267 -14.16 -3.46 9.84
CA GLY A 267 -14.96 -3.35 8.62
C GLY A 267 -14.24 -3.96 7.43
N THR A 268 -14.95 -4.02 6.30
CA THR A 268 -14.41 -4.52 5.03
C THR A 268 -14.16 -3.36 4.08
N VAL A 269 -13.01 -3.37 3.41
CA VAL A 269 -12.61 -2.37 2.43
C VAL A 269 -12.56 -2.96 1.03
N ASN A 270 -13.16 -2.23 0.08
CA ASN A 270 -13.05 -2.46 -1.36
C ASN A 270 -12.65 -1.14 -2.01
N ILE A 271 -11.40 -0.99 -2.41
CA ILE A 271 -10.86 0.25 -2.97
C ILE A 271 -10.13 0.00 -4.27
N GLU A 272 -10.19 0.98 -5.15
CA GLU A 272 -9.33 1.12 -6.32
C GLU A 272 -8.32 2.24 -6.01
N LEU A 273 -7.04 1.86 -6.05
CA LEU A 273 -5.87 2.70 -5.89
C LEU A 273 -5.47 3.19 -7.28
N ASP A 274 -5.80 4.43 -7.58
CA ASP A 274 -5.34 5.11 -8.79
C ASP A 274 -3.82 5.37 -8.68
N GLU A 275 -3.38 5.77 -7.48
CA GLU A 275 -1.98 6.00 -7.16
C GLU A 275 -1.74 5.83 -5.65
N ALA A 276 -0.71 5.07 -5.27
CA ALA A 276 -0.12 5.15 -3.95
C ALA A 276 1.40 5.16 -4.08
N ILE A 277 2.03 6.27 -3.68
CA ILE A 277 3.48 6.47 -3.77
C ILE A 277 4.05 6.38 -2.37
N VAL A 278 4.97 5.44 -2.16
CA VAL A 278 5.78 5.34 -0.95
C VAL A 278 7.22 5.71 -1.28
N VAL A 279 7.79 6.67 -0.55
CA VAL A 279 9.20 7.03 -0.67
C VAL A 279 9.89 6.61 0.63
N GLY A 280 10.85 5.69 0.54
CA GLY A 280 11.46 5.07 1.71
C GLY A 280 10.45 4.22 2.50
N ARG A 281 9.93 4.76 3.61
CA ARG A 281 8.90 4.14 4.46
C ARG A 281 7.69 5.04 4.69
N GLU A 282 7.63 6.17 4.01
CA GLU A 282 6.58 7.16 4.19
C GLU A 282 5.69 7.19 2.95
N LEU A 283 4.38 7.13 3.18
CA LEU A 283 3.39 7.38 2.13
C LEU A 283 3.51 8.86 1.75
N TYR A 284 3.75 9.15 0.47
CA TYR A 284 3.90 10.51 -0.06
C TYR A 284 2.65 10.99 -0.80
N SER A 285 2.05 10.12 -1.62
CA SER A 285 0.83 10.39 -2.38
C SER A 285 -0.12 9.22 -2.26
N LEU A 286 -1.42 9.49 -2.16
CA LEU A 286 -2.49 8.51 -2.18
C LEU A 286 -3.69 9.10 -2.91
N GLU A 287 -4.05 8.48 -4.03
CA GLU A 287 -5.28 8.70 -4.77
C GLU A 287 -6.07 7.40 -4.85
N LEU A 288 -7.30 7.42 -4.32
CA LEU A 288 -8.16 6.25 -4.27
C LEU A 288 -9.64 6.59 -4.35
N HIS A 289 -10.42 5.57 -4.70
CA HIS A 289 -11.87 5.57 -4.57
C HIS A 289 -12.36 4.18 -4.16
N GLY A 290 -13.59 4.08 -3.64
CA GLY A 290 -14.14 2.79 -3.23
C GLY A 290 -15.15 2.87 -2.10
N GLN A 291 -15.33 1.74 -1.41
CA GLN A 291 -16.31 1.56 -0.36
C GLN A 291 -15.72 0.84 0.84
N MET A 292 -16.05 1.34 2.02
CA MET A 292 -15.86 0.67 3.29
C MET A 292 -17.24 0.33 3.87
N SER A 293 -17.41 -0.91 4.32
CA SER A 293 -18.67 -1.41 4.87
C SER A 293 -18.45 -2.03 6.24
N ASP A 294 -19.54 -2.18 6.99
CA ASP A 294 -19.53 -2.78 8.33
C ASP A 294 -18.62 -2.05 9.31
N LEU A 295 -18.44 -0.73 9.10
CA LEU A 295 -17.70 0.12 10.00
C LEU A 295 -18.47 0.31 11.29
N LEU A 296 -17.79 0.26 12.43
CA LEU A 296 -18.44 0.48 13.72
C LEU A 296 -18.41 1.97 14.07
N VAL A 297 -19.59 2.56 14.30
CA VAL A 297 -19.71 3.99 14.64
C VAL A 297 -18.94 4.31 15.92
N LYS A 298 -18.90 3.39 16.89
CA LYS A 298 -18.14 3.55 18.14
C LYS A 298 -16.64 3.71 17.93
N GLU A 299 -16.11 3.24 16.80
CA GLU A 299 -14.67 3.33 16.51
C GLU A 299 -14.36 4.63 15.78
N ILE A 300 -15.20 5.00 14.80
CA ILE A 300 -15.03 6.24 14.02
C ILE A 300 -15.36 7.48 14.86
N ALA A 301 -16.42 7.39 15.67
CA ALA A 301 -16.94 8.48 16.46
C ALA A 301 -17.22 8.02 17.90
N PRO A 302 -16.19 7.65 18.69
CA PRO A 302 -16.34 7.10 20.04
C PRO A 302 -17.08 8.00 21.02
N ARG A 303 -17.13 9.31 20.74
CA ARG A 303 -17.91 10.28 21.53
C ARG A 303 -19.38 10.34 21.14
N LEU A 304 -19.70 10.08 19.88
CA LEU A 304 -21.08 10.00 19.41
C LEU A 304 -21.68 8.64 19.79
N ALA A 305 -20.96 7.55 19.55
CA ALA A 305 -21.48 6.22 19.85
C ALA A 305 -21.19 5.77 21.29
N GLY A 306 -22.15 5.08 21.91
CA GLY A 306 -22.00 4.45 23.23
C GLY A 306 -20.92 3.36 23.26
N PRO A 307 -20.52 2.88 24.45
CA PRO A 307 -19.58 1.77 24.55
C PRO A 307 -20.18 0.44 24.03
N HIS A 308 -21.50 0.40 23.85
CA HIS A 308 -22.28 -0.77 23.43
C HIS A 308 -23.02 -0.49 22.10
N ASP A 309 -22.62 0.55 21.38
CA ASP A 309 -23.23 0.91 20.11
C ASP A 309 -22.53 0.16 18.98
N ASP A 310 -23.16 -0.92 18.52
CA ASP A 310 -22.68 -1.75 17.42
C ASP A 310 -23.32 -1.35 16.08
N SER A 311 -23.82 -0.11 15.98
CA SER A 311 -24.40 0.40 14.73
C SER A 311 -23.37 0.37 13.61
N GLY A 312 -23.78 -0.20 12.48
CA GLY A 312 -22.99 -0.27 11.27
C GLY A 312 -23.02 1.05 10.49
N MET A 313 -21.89 1.38 9.89
CA MET A 313 -21.73 2.50 8.98
C MET A 313 -21.13 1.99 7.67
N SER A 314 -21.64 2.50 6.56
CA SER A 314 -21.06 2.34 5.24
C SER A 314 -20.55 3.69 4.76
N LEU A 315 -19.32 3.72 4.25
CA LEU A 315 -18.67 4.89 3.70
C LEU A 315 -18.31 4.60 2.24
N GLN A 316 -18.78 5.44 1.33
CA GLN A 316 -18.40 5.43 -0.07
C GLN A 316 -17.49 6.63 -0.34
N ILE A 317 -16.26 6.37 -0.74
CA ILE A 317 -15.28 7.37 -1.15
C ILE A 317 -15.37 7.48 -2.67
N ASN A 318 -15.89 8.59 -3.17
CA ASN A 318 -15.93 8.83 -4.62
C ASN A 318 -14.55 9.18 -5.15
N GLN A 319 -13.78 9.94 -4.37
CA GLN A 319 -12.39 10.28 -4.65
C GLN A 319 -11.73 10.79 -3.37
N LEU A 320 -10.54 10.31 -3.08
CA LEU A 320 -9.65 10.82 -2.05
C LEU A 320 -8.31 11.10 -2.72
N ARG A 321 -7.75 12.28 -2.46
CA ARG A 321 -6.40 12.66 -2.88
C ARG A 321 -5.66 13.28 -1.70
N TRP A 322 -4.60 12.62 -1.29
CA TRP A 322 -3.73 13.01 -0.19
C TRP A 322 -2.30 13.09 -0.71
N ILE A 323 -1.62 14.20 -0.46
CA ILE A 323 -0.25 14.45 -0.95
C ILE A 323 0.51 15.16 0.15
N ASP A 324 1.73 14.71 0.44
CA ASP A 324 2.67 15.37 1.34
C ASP A 324 2.03 15.74 2.69
N HIS A 325 1.38 14.75 3.31
CA HIS A 325 0.66 14.89 4.58
C HIS A 325 -0.61 15.75 4.58
N GLN A 326 -1.03 16.30 3.44
CA GLN A 326 -2.21 17.14 3.30
C GLN A 326 -3.34 16.46 2.53
N LEU A 327 -4.59 16.59 3.01
CA LEU A 327 -5.76 16.13 2.27
C LEU A 327 -6.15 17.20 1.25
N ILE A 328 -5.70 17.03 0.02
CA ILE A 328 -5.97 17.96 -1.08
C ILE A 328 -7.45 17.90 -1.47
N TYR A 329 -8.02 16.70 -1.53
CA TYR A 329 -9.40 16.50 -1.95
C TYR A 329 -10.01 15.25 -1.30
N LEU A 330 -11.25 15.36 -0.82
CA LEU A 330 -12.08 14.22 -0.45
C LEU A 330 -13.52 14.48 -0.82
N SER A 331 -14.10 13.58 -1.62
CA SER A 331 -15.52 13.48 -1.89
C SER A 331 -16.03 12.14 -1.38
N ALA A 332 -16.95 12.17 -0.42
CA ALA A 332 -17.47 10.96 0.20
C ALA A 332 -18.97 11.05 0.50
N GLN A 333 -19.57 9.87 0.64
CA GLN A 333 -20.93 9.67 1.11
C GLN A 333 -20.89 8.65 2.23
N ALA A 334 -21.76 8.76 3.21
CA ALA A 334 -21.87 7.77 4.26
C ALA A 334 -23.31 7.56 4.67
N SER A 335 -23.62 6.36 5.14
CA SER A 335 -24.87 6.07 5.81
C SER A 335 -24.61 5.28 7.06
N CYS A 336 -25.38 5.60 8.09
CA CYS A 336 -25.41 4.87 9.33
C CYS A 336 -26.86 4.76 9.76
N ASP A 337 -27.29 3.54 10.04
CA ASP A 337 -28.64 3.25 10.46
C ASP A 337 -28.66 2.76 11.91
N GLU A 338 -29.81 2.90 12.54
CA GLU A 338 -30.11 2.36 13.87
C GLU A 338 -29.30 2.95 15.05
N VAL A 339 -28.72 4.15 14.88
CA VAL A 339 -27.98 4.81 15.97
C VAL A 339 -28.89 5.09 17.16
N SER A 340 -28.58 4.51 18.31
CA SER A 340 -29.38 4.66 19.53
C SER A 340 -29.32 6.09 20.08
N LEU A 341 -30.46 6.79 20.04
CA LEU A 341 -30.53 8.17 20.53
C LEU A 341 -30.52 8.26 22.05
N ASP A 342 -31.00 7.24 22.74
CA ASP A 342 -30.98 7.18 24.20
C ASP A 342 -29.53 7.13 24.72
N VAL A 343 -28.67 6.39 24.03
CA VAL A 343 -27.24 6.31 24.33
C VAL A 343 -26.51 7.60 23.97
N LEU A 344 -26.81 8.20 22.80
CA LEU A 344 -26.27 9.50 22.39
C LEU A 344 -26.63 10.62 23.36
N THR A 345 -27.91 10.74 23.70
CA THR A 345 -28.44 11.88 24.47
C THR A 345 -28.18 11.75 25.97
N SER A 346 -28.16 10.54 26.53
CA SER A 346 -27.81 10.35 27.95
C SER A 346 -26.38 10.79 28.28
N ARG A 347 -25.44 10.64 27.34
CA ARG A 347 -24.05 11.11 27.49
C ARG A 347 -23.93 12.64 27.55
N TRP A 348 -24.87 13.37 26.97
CA TRP A 348 -24.88 14.84 27.04
C TRP A 348 -25.46 15.37 28.36
N GLY A 349 -26.00 14.49 29.22
CA GLY A 349 -26.37 14.79 30.60
C GLY A 349 -27.54 15.75 30.81
N LYS A 350 -28.28 16.12 29.74
CA LYS A 350 -29.31 17.17 29.79
C LYS A 350 -30.61 16.76 29.07
N GLY A 351 -31.10 15.56 29.39
CA GLY A 351 -32.33 14.96 28.86
C GLY A 351 -32.09 13.83 27.85
N MET A 352 -33.14 13.06 27.56
CA MET A 352 -33.11 11.91 26.66
C MET A 352 -34.09 12.03 25.49
N ILE A 353 -33.71 11.44 24.35
CA ILE A 353 -34.61 11.11 23.26
C ILE A 353 -34.63 9.59 23.11
N THR A 354 -35.80 8.97 23.17
CA THR A 354 -35.92 7.52 22.89
C THR A 354 -36.10 7.28 21.41
N GLY A 355 -35.46 6.26 20.83
CA GLY A 355 -35.62 5.88 19.43
C GLY A 355 -34.27 5.68 18.75
N THR A 356 -34.29 5.48 17.45
CA THR A 356 -33.08 5.33 16.64
C THR A 356 -32.99 6.45 15.60
N ALA A 357 -31.77 6.82 15.24
CA ALA A 357 -31.50 7.75 14.16
C ALA A 357 -30.89 7.01 12.96
N SER A 358 -31.35 7.35 11.77
CA SER A 358 -30.67 7.10 10.52
C SER A 358 -29.99 8.41 10.09
N VAL A 359 -28.70 8.34 9.84
CA VAL A 359 -27.86 9.45 9.40
C VAL A 359 -27.37 9.12 8.00
N ASN A 360 -27.78 9.93 7.03
CA ASN A 360 -27.37 9.81 5.64
C ASN A 360 -26.59 11.06 5.24
N VAL A 361 -25.28 10.89 5.08
CA VAL A 361 -24.35 11.87 4.52
C VAL A 361 -24.35 11.69 3.00
N ARG A 362 -25.14 12.50 2.31
CA ARG A 362 -25.31 12.42 0.85
C ARG A 362 -24.09 12.92 0.08
N SER A 363 -23.38 13.87 0.67
CA SER A 363 -22.13 14.38 0.12
C SER A 363 -21.35 15.09 1.23
N VAL A 364 -20.05 14.82 1.29
CA VAL A 364 -19.07 15.64 2.00
C VAL A 364 -17.97 15.95 1.00
N LEU A 365 -17.59 17.22 0.93
CA LEU A 365 -16.49 17.71 0.12
C LEU A 365 -15.48 18.45 1.01
N ILE A 366 -14.27 17.93 1.07
CA ILE A 366 -13.12 18.58 1.69
C ILE A 366 -12.13 18.93 0.58
N VAL A 367 -11.62 20.16 0.61
CA VAL A 367 -10.60 20.66 -0.32
C VAL A 367 -9.57 21.44 0.49
N ASP A 368 -8.29 21.12 0.30
CA ASP A 368 -7.15 21.72 1.03
C ASP A 368 -7.37 21.68 2.55
N ASP A 369 -7.65 20.48 3.09
CA ASP A 369 -7.95 20.21 4.51
C ASP A 369 -9.16 20.98 5.09
N ARG A 370 -9.97 21.62 4.24
CA ARG A 370 -11.14 22.41 4.65
C ARG A 370 -12.45 21.83 4.14
N LEU A 371 -13.40 21.65 5.05
CA LEU A 371 -14.76 21.27 4.70
C LEU A 371 -15.43 22.38 3.88
N ARG A 372 -15.62 22.12 2.58
CA ARG A 372 -16.24 23.05 1.63
C ARG A 372 -17.75 22.94 1.61
N SER A 373 -18.24 21.71 1.52
CA SER A 373 -19.68 21.46 1.57
C SER A 373 -19.98 20.14 2.26
N ALA A 374 -21.18 20.07 2.84
CA ALA A 374 -21.72 18.84 3.40
C ALA A 374 -23.24 18.84 3.30
N ASP A 375 -23.82 17.69 2.97
CA ASP A 375 -25.26 17.46 2.96
C ASP A 375 -25.58 16.23 3.80
N VAL A 376 -26.11 16.47 5.00
CA VAL A 376 -26.36 15.43 6.00
C VAL A 376 -27.83 15.44 6.39
N GLU A 377 -28.52 14.34 6.15
CA GLU A 377 -29.89 14.13 6.57
C GLU A 377 -29.92 13.21 7.80
N VAL A 378 -30.59 13.66 8.86
CA VAL A 378 -30.83 12.88 10.07
C VAL A 378 -32.31 12.66 10.21
N VAL A 379 -32.73 11.41 10.24
CA VAL A 379 -34.13 11.00 10.45
C VAL A 379 -34.22 10.17 11.71
N VAL A 380 -35.11 10.56 12.61
CA VAL A 380 -35.32 9.88 13.88
C VAL A 380 -36.61 9.07 13.82
N VAL A 381 -36.48 7.79 14.13
CA VAL A 381 -37.58 6.82 14.18
C VAL A 381 -37.89 6.51 15.64
N PRO A 382 -39.15 6.68 16.09
CA PRO A 382 -39.58 6.25 17.41
C PRO A 382 -39.34 4.75 17.66
N PRO A 383 -39.22 4.31 18.92
CA PRO A 383 -39.08 2.89 19.25
C PRO A 383 -40.24 2.07 18.67
N ALA A 384 -39.93 0.88 18.13
CA ALA A 384 -40.97 -0.02 17.57
C ALA A 384 -42.04 -0.44 18.60
N LYS A 385 -41.67 -0.48 19.88
CA LYS A 385 -42.54 -0.83 21.00
C LYS A 385 -42.73 0.36 21.94
N GLY A 386 -43.59 1.31 21.54
CA GLY A 386 -44.04 2.39 22.42
C GLY A 386 -43.99 3.78 21.79
N PRO A 387 -44.28 4.82 22.58
CA PRO A 387 -44.18 6.21 22.13
C PRO A 387 -42.71 6.64 22.06
N GLY A 388 -42.38 7.46 21.07
CA GLY A 388 -41.11 8.20 21.07
C GLY A 388 -41.21 9.36 22.05
N TRP A 389 -40.36 9.39 23.06
CA TRP A 389 -40.29 10.45 24.06
C TRP A 389 -39.08 11.35 23.81
N ILE A 390 -39.29 12.65 24.04
CA ILE A 390 -38.24 13.65 24.12
C ILE A 390 -38.44 14.44 25.43
N ASP A 391 -37.36 14.55 26.20
CA ASP A 391 -37.38 15.33 27.45
C ASP A 391 -37.43 16.84 27.13
N ARG A 392 -38.18 17.58 27.95
CA ARG A 392 -38.40 19.03 27.81
C ARG A 392 -37.11 19.84 27.75
N GLU A 393 -36.14 19.49 28.58
CA GLU A 393 -34.87 20.20 28.72
C GLU A 393 -34.12 20.24 27.38
N LEU A 394 -34.18 19.15 26.62
CA LEU A 394 -33.53 19.03 25.34
C LEU A 394 -34.22 19.90 24.28
N ILE A 395 -35.56 19.94 24.26
CA ILE A 395 -36.32 20.87 23.38
C ILE A 395 -36.01 22.31 23.74
N ALA A 396 -36.00 22.64 25.03
CA ALA A 396 -35.76 24.01 25.48
C ALA A 396 -34.36 24.49 25.12
N ARG A 397 -33.34 23.64 25.26
CA ARG A 397 -31.96 23.98 24.87
C ARG A 397 -31.83 24.19 23.37
N VAL A 398 -32.46 23.33 22.57
CA VAL A 398 -32.50 23.50 21.12
C VAL A 398 -33.24 24.81 20.77
N ALA A 399 -34.39 25.09 21.40
CA ALA A 399 -35.09 26.35 21.18
C ALA A 399 -34.26 27.57 21.60
N GLN A 400 -33.52 27.50 22.71
CA GLN A 400 -32.67 28.59 23.17
C GLN A 400 -31.49 28.82 22.20
N LEU A 401 -30.83 27.77 21.74
CA LEU A 401 -29.68 27.85 20.84
C LEU A 401 -30.09 28.29 19.43
N TRP A 402 -31.21 27.76 18.93
CA TRP A 402 -31.65 27.97 17.54
C TRP A 402 -32.63 29.12 17.36
N LEU A 403 -33.39 29.51 18.39
CA LEU A 403 -34.41 30.55 18.32
C LEU A 403 -34.20 31.67 19.35
N GLY A 404 -33.31 31.49 20.34
CA GLY A 404 -33.11 32.47 21.42
C GLY A 404 -34.27 32.55 22.41
N ILE A 405 -35.13 31.53 22.46
CA ILE A 405 -36.35 31.49 23.27
C ILE A 405 -36.27 30.32 24.24
N ASP A 406 -36.68 30.54 25.50
CA ASP A 406 -36.85 29.49 26.50
C ASP A 406 -38.32 29.06 26.62
N PRO A 407 -38.72 27.91 26.04
CA PRO A 407 -40.10 27.41 26.11
C PRO A 407 -40.39 26.57 27.36
N THR A 408 -39.45 26.44 28.32
CA THR A 408 -39.57 25.50 29.46
C THR A 408 -40.86 25.64 30.27
N ALA A 409 -41.36 26.85 30.47
CA ALA A 409 -42.57 27.10 31.28
C ALA A 409 -43.87 26.55 30.68
N ALA A 410 -43.91 26.27 29.36
CA ALA A 410 -45.11 25.89 28.63
C ALA A 410 -45.17 24.40 28.24
N LEU A 411 -44.10 23.65 28.50
CA LEU A 411 -43.96 22.26 28.04
C LEU A 411 -44.00 21.27 29.23
N PRO A 412 -44.66 20.10 29.09
CA PRO A 412 -44.59 19.03 30.07
C PRO A 412 -43.18 18.41 30.10
N GLU A 413 -42.82 17.72 31.19
CA GLU A 413 -41.47 17.14 31.37
C GLU A 413 -41.05 16.20 30.24
N ARG A 414 -42.00 15.42 29.72
CA ARG A 414 -41.82 14.52 28.57
C ARG A 414 -42.89 14.74 27.54
N ILE A 415 -42.48 14.72 26.28
CA ILE A 415 -43.36 14.96 25.14
C ILE A 415 -43.27 13.78 24.17
N GLU A 416 -44.43 13.28 23.74
CA GLU A 416 -44.50 12.24 22.70
C GLU A 416 -44.19 12.91 21.35
N TYR A 417 -43.14 12.48 20.66
CA TYR A 417 -42.84 12.89 19.30
C TYR A 417 -43.33 11.85 18.28
N THR A 418 -43.75 12.33 17.12
CA THR A 418 -44.27 11.48 16.02
C THR A 418 -43.36 11.50 14.81
N ARG A 419 -42.67 12.62 14.57
CA ARG A 419 -41.65 12.77 13.53
C ARG A 419 -40.58 13.72 14.02
N LEU A 420 -39.33 13.34 13.87
CA LEU A 420 -38.17 14.18 14.10
C LEU A 420 -37.20 13.93 12.97
N GLY A 421 -36.76 14.97 12.28
CA GLY A 421 -35.76 14.83 11.25
C GLY A 421 -35.34 16.18 10.69
N MET A 422 -34.07 16.30 10.40
CA MET A 422 -33.44 17.54 9.94
C MET A 422 -32.42 17.24 8.86
N ARG A 423 -32.21 18.20 7.97
CA ARG A 423 -31.17 18.15 6.95
C ARG A 423 -30.25 19.35 7.13
N PHE A 424 -28.97 19.07 7.26
CA PHE A 424 -27.90 20.03 7.37
C PHE A 424 -27.28 20.20 5.99
N MET A 425 -27.30 21.42 5.47
CA MET A 425 -26.60 21.79 4.25
C MET A 425 -25.55 22.82 4.60
N LEU A 426 -24.30 22.43 4.47
CA LEU A 426 -23.14 23.30 4.57
C LEU A 426 -22.67 23.65 3.16
N ASP A 427 -22.48 24.93 2.90
CA ASP A 427 -21.91 25.45 1.66
C ASP A 427 -21.04 26.66 1.97
N ASP A 428 -19.76 26.60 1.61
CA ASP A 428 -18.76 27.66 1.79
C ASP A 428 -18.74 28.32 3.20
N GLY A 429 -18.84 27.48 4.23
CA GLY A 429 -18.79 27.93 5.64
C GLY A 429 -20.12 28.44 6.20
N GLU A 430 -21.21 28.38 5.42
CA GLU A 430 -22.57 28.64 5.89
C GLU A 430 -23.36 27.35 6.08
N LEU A 431 -23.88 27.13 7.28
CA LEU A 431 -24.78 26.04 7.61
C LEU A 431 -26.24 26.49 7.49
N ARG A 432 -27.02 25.70 6.75
CA ARG A 432 -28.48 25.78 6.65
C ARG A 432 -29.09 24.54 7.28
N VAL A 433 -30.09 24.74 8.13
CA VAL A 433 -30.87 23.63 8.72
C VAL A 433 -32.25 23.62 8.13
N LEU A 434 -32.60 22.51 7.50
CA LEU A 434 -33.86 22.30 6.80
C LEU A 434 -34.70 21.26 7.54
N GLY A 435 -36.02 21.44 7.45
CA GLY A 435 -36.95 20.40 7.87
C GLY A 435 -36.94 19.22 6.90
N THR A 436 -37.45 18.08 7.35
CA THR A 436 -37.59 16.87 6.52
C THR A 436 -39.05 16.54 6.21
N HIS A 437 -39.99 17.10 6.98
CA HIS A 437 -41.41 16.72 6.90
C HIS A 437 -42.36 17.91 7.11
N GLY A 438 -43.67 17.63 7.11
CA GLY A 438 -44.73 18.65 7.22
C GLY A 438 -44.97 19.43 5.93
N PRO A 439 -45.79 20.50 5.96
CA PRO A 439 -46.04 21.36 4.81
C PRO A 439 -44.73 21.91 4.24
N ASP A 440 -44.54 21.80 2.93
CA ASP A 440 -43.34 22.20 2.19
C ASP A 440 -42.02 21.61 2.70
N ARG A 441 -42.07 20.51 3.48
CA ARG A 441 -40.90 19.90 4.15
C ARG A 441 -40.13 20.85 5.07
N ARG A 442 -40.82 21.80 5.72
CA ARG A 442 -40.20 22.81 6.61
C ARG A 442 -40.29 22.51 8.10
N THR A 443 -40.71 21.30 8.48
CA THR A 443 -40.86 20.89 9.89
C THR A 443 -39.71 19.97 10.30
N ILE A 444 -39.11 20.27 11.47
CA ILE A 444 -38.03 19.48 12.09
C ILE A 444 -38.58 18.56 13.18
N LEU A 445 -39.52 19.02 14.01
CA LEU A 445 -40.13 18.23 15.09
C LEU A 445 -41.65 18.37 15.09
N THR A 446 -42.34 17.24 15.01
CA THR A 446 -43.79 17.12 15.22
C THR A 446 -44.07 16.31 16.47
N ILE A 447 -44.77 16.91 17.43
CA ILE A 447 -45.17 16.25 18.66
C ILE A 447 -46.62 15.80 18.60
N LYS A 448 -47.04 14.93 19.52
CA LYS A 448 -48.43 14.56 19.74
C LYS A 448 -48.89 15.12 21.09
N ALA A 449 -49.88 16.00 21.03
CA ALA A 449 -50.49 16.62 22.20
C ALA A 449 -52.02 16.67 22.03
N PHE A 450 -52.76 16.30 23.07
CA PHE A 450 -54.23 16.25 23.05
C PHE A 450 -54.80 15.42 21.89
N GLY A 451 -54.15 14.30 21.56
CA GLY A 451 -54.56 13.40 20.47
C GLY A 451 -54.37 13.96 19.06
N ARG A 452 -53.69 15.11 18.90
CA ARG A 452 -53.38 15.73 17.61
C ARG A 452 -51.87 15.91 17.44
N SER A 453 -51.41 15.87 16.19
CA SER A 453 -50.02 16.15 15.83
C SER A 453 -49.80 17.64 15.61
N TRP A 454 -48.80 18.21 16.26
CA TRP A 454 -48.47 19.64 16.21
C TRP A 454 -47.01 19.85 15.77
N PRO A 455 -46.76 20.62 14.70
CA PRO A 455 -45.39 20.99 14.32
C PRO A 455 -44.88 22.06 15.30
N ILE A 456 -43.89 21.72 16.11
CA ILE A 456 -43.32 22.64 17.12
C ILE A 456 -42.05 23.30 16.62
N VAL A 457 -41.11 22.52 16.08
CA VAL A 457 -39.85 23.07 15.57
C VAL A 457 -39.94 23.13 14.06
N ARG A 458 -39.92 24.35 13.53
CA ARG A 458 -39.83 24.61 12.09
C ARG A 458 -38.39 24.93 11.71
N GLN A 459 -38.09 24.76 10.43
CA GLN A 459 -36.88 25.23 9.81
C GLN A 459 -36.58 26.69 10.21
N PRO A 460 -35.38 27.01 10.70
CA PRO A 460 -34.95 28.40 10.87
C PRO A 460 -34.79 29.08 9.50
N GLU A 461 -35.12 30.37 9.43
CA GLU A 461 -34.90 31.17 8.21
C GLU A 461 -33.45 31.64 8.06
N ARG A 462 -32.70 31.70 9.17
CA ARG A 462 -31.30 32.14 9.21
C ARG A 462 -30.33 31.03 8.79
N THR A 463 -29.24 31.45 8.15
CA THR A 463 -28.02 30.65 7.98
C THR A 463 -27.09 30.88 9.17
N PHE A 464 -26.20 29.95 9.43
CA PHE A 464 -25.27 30.00 10.56
C PHE A 464 -23.84 29.93 10.02
N ALA A 465 -22.97 30.84 10.41
CA ALA A 465 -21.55 30.68 10.13
C ALA A 465 -21.02 29.48 10.92
N VAL A 466 -20.33 28.55 10.24
CA VAL A 466 -19.78 27.34 10.88
C VAL A 466 -18.81 27.65 12.01
N PRO A 467 -17.89 28.64 11.89
CA PRO A 467 -17.01 29.00 13.00
C PRO A 467 -17.77 29.38 14.27
N ASP A 468 -18.86 30.15 14.14
CA ASP A 468 -19.68 30.60 15.26
C ASP A 468 -20.44 29.43 15.90
N LEU A 469 -20.94 28.51 15.08
CA LEU A 469 -21.60 27.30 15.57
C LEU A 469 -20.61 26.37 16.28
N LEU A 470 -19.42 26.17 15.72
CA LEU A 470 -18.37 25.37 16.34
C LEU A 470 -17.87 26.01 17.64
N ALA A 471 -17.76 27.34 17.70
CA ALA A 471 -17.46 28.07 18.93
C ALA A 471 -18.56 27.89 19.97
N ALA A 472 -19.83 28.04 19.59
CA ALA A 472 -20.97 27.84 20.49
C ALA A 472 -21.07 26.38 20.99
N LEU A 473 -20.81 25.41 20.11
CA LEU A 473 -20.74 23.99 20.48
C LEU A 473 -19.53 23.70 21.38
N ARG A 474 -18.38 24.35 21.14
CA ARG A 474 -17.19 24.27 21.99
C ARG A 474 -17.46 24.82 23.39
N ASP A 475 -18.11 25.98 23.50
CA ASP A 475 -18.46 26.57 24.79
C ASP A 475 -19.48 25.71 25.54
N THR A 476 -20.43 25.12 24.80
CA THR A 476 -21.43 24.17 25.30
C THR A 476 -20.81 22.84 25.74
N ALA A 477 -19.75 22.39 25.06
CA ALA A 477 -19.01 21.18 25.35
C ALA A 477 -17.97 21.39 26.46
N ALA A 478 -17.45 22.60 26.65
CA ALA A 478 -16.53 22.95 27.74
C ALA A 478 -17.18 22.86 29.13
N GLU A 479 -18.52 22.83 29.21
CA GLU A 479 -19.26 22.48 30.44
C GLU A 479 -19.21 20.97 30.76
N VAL A 480 -18.65 20.14 29.88
CA VAL A 480 -18.48 18.68 30.02
C VAL A 480 -16.98 18.36 29.95
N GLU A 481 -16.39 17.90 31.06
CA GLU A 481 -14.95 17.58 31.28
C GLU A 481 -13.93 18.15 30.24
N PRO A 482 -13.39 19.36 30.48
CA PRO A 482 -12.57 20.14 29.54
C PRO A 482 -11.29 19.46 29.03
N GLU A 483 -10.65 18.63 29.85
CA GLU A 483 -9.32 18.07 29.54
C GLU A 483 -9.35 17.07 28.37
N GLN A 484 -10.49 16.42 28.14
CA GLN A 484 -10.64 15.44 27.07
C GLN A 484 -11.02 16.10 25.73
N VAL A 485 -11.82 17.17 25.76
CA VAL A 485 -12.18 17.92 24.54
C VAL A 485 -10.97 18.64 23.98
N ILE A 486 -10.14 19.21 24.87
CA ILE A 486 -8.90 19.87 24.51
C ILE A 486 -7.89 18.87 23.91
N SER A 487 -7.76 17.64 24.43
CA SER A 487 -6.80 16.67 23.89
C SER A 487 -7.17 16.13 22.49
N TRP A 488 -8.46 15.93 22.19
CA TRP A 488 -8.91 15.51 20.86
C TRP A 488 -8.83 16.63 19.81
N TRP A 489 -9.14 17.88 20.20
CA TRP A 489 -8.98 19.03 19.31
C TRP A 489 -7.52 19.45 19.16
N GLN A 490 -6.71 19.40 20.22
CA GLN A 490 -5.25 19.55 20.09
C GLN A 490 -4.71 18.48 19.16
N TRP A 491 -5.14 17.21 19.25
CA TRP A 491 -4.78 16.17 18.27
C TRP A 491 -5.17 16.50 16.82
N LEU A 492 -6.33 17.12 16.58
CA LEU A 492 -6.74 17.63 15.25
C LEU A 492 -5.97 18.89 14.79
N GLN A 493 -5.36 19.64 15.71
CA GLN A 493 -4.63 20.90 15.43
C GLN A 493 -3.11 20.76 15.47
N THR A 494 -2.54 19.78 16.18
CA THR A 494 -1.08 19.62 16.37
C THR A 494 -0.39 18.93 15.20
N ARG A 495 -0.84 19.21 13.96
CA ARG A 495 -0.13 18.78 12.75
C ARG A 495 0.39 19.95 11.92
N ASP A 496 0.46 21.14 12.53
CA ASP A 496 1.00 22.37 11.94
C ASP A 496 2.27 22.87 12.65
N ASP A 497 3.09 21.96 13.19
CA ASP A 497 4.47 22.28 13.56
C ASP A 497 5.39 21.73 12.45
N SER A 498 5.67 22.60 11.47
CA SER A 498 6.85 22.45 10.60
C SER A 498 8.10 22.35 11.48
N PRO A 499 9.01 21.38 11.27
CA PRO A 499 10.35 21.49 11.83
C PRO A 499 11.13 22.54 11.02
N GLU A 500 10.97 23.82 11.36
CA GLU A 500 12.02 24.80 11.07
C GLU A 500 13.24 24.47 11.93
N GLY A 501 14.34 24.09 11.28
CA GLY A 501 15.68 24.15 11.85
C GLY A 501 16.39 22.80 12.04
N VAL A 502 16.75 22.14 10.93
CA VAL A 502 17.98 21.34 10.92
C VAL A 502 19.11 22.27 10.48
N GLU A 503 19.79 22.88 11.45
CA GLU A 503 21.08 23.52 11.19
C GLU A 503 22.08 22.45 10.73
N GLU A 504 22.67 22.75 9.59
CA GLU A 504 23.70 22.03 8.88
C GLU A 504 24.96 21.91 9.75
N ILE A 505 25.17 20.76 10.40
CA ILE A 505 26.45 20.45 11.06
C ILE A 505 27.45 20.03 9.98
N THR A 506 28.30 20.97 9.60
CA THR A 506 29.52 20.71 8.81
C THR A 506 30.58 20.02 9.68
N PRO A 507 31.35 19.05 9.13
CA PRO A 507 32.44 18.44 9.86
C PRO A 507 33.72 19.27 9.68
N ALA A 508 34.27 19.79 10.79
CA ALA A 508 35.65 20.24 10.84
C ALA A 508 36.26 20.01 12.24
N ASP A 509 37.53 19.61 12.18
CA ASP A 509 38.57 19.60 13.22
C ASP A 509 38.69 18.39 14.15
N GLU A 510 39.56 17.49 13.66
CA GLU A 510 40.63 16.81 14.39
C GLU A 510 40.98 17.42 15.77
N GLY A 511 41.02 16.55 16.79
CA GLY A 511 41.57 16.89 18.09
C GLY A 511 41.62 15.70 19.03
N ASP A 512 42.82 15.15 19.20
CA ASP A 512 43.25 14.16 20.19
C ASP A 512 42.44 14.11 21.51
N ALA A 513 42.01 12.90 21.89
CA ALA A 513 42.15 12.44 23.27
C ALA A 513 41.98 10.92 23.37
N LEU A 514 43.10 10.27 23.69
CA LEU A 514 43.21 9.00 24.39
C LEU A 514 42.05 8.78 25.39
N LEU A 515 41.54 7.55 25.49
CA LEU A 515 41.51 6.81 26.75
C LEU A 515 41.10 5.34 26.54
N SER A 516 41.88 4.51 27.20
CA SER A 516 41.96 3.05 27.26
C SER A 516 40.74 2.35 27.87
N PHE A 517 40.39 1.19 27.32
CA PHE A 517 39.53 0.18 27.95
C PHE A 517 40.36 -0.81 28.79
N PRO A 518 39.92 -1.19 30.00
CA PRO A 518 40.33 -2.44 30.61
C PRO A 518 39.30 -3.54 30.32
N SER A 519 39.77 -4.69 29.83
CA SER A 519 39.06 -5.98 29.90
C SER A 519 39.01 -6.46 31.37
N PRO A 520 38.07 -7.35 31.73
CA PRO A 520 38.01 -8.73 31.24
C PRO A 520 36.76 -9.08 30.42
#